data_AF-A0A8S3T0V2-F1
#
_entry.id   AF-A0A8S3T0V2-F1
#
_cell.length_a   1.000
_cell.length_b   1.000
_cell.length_c   1.000
_cell.angle_alpha   90.00
_cell.angle_beta   90.00
_cell.angle_gamma   90.00
#
_symmetry.space_group_name_H-M   'P 1'
#
loop_
_entity.id
_entity.type
_entity.pdbx_description
1 polymer ?
#
loop_
_entity_poly.entity_id
_entity_poly.type
_entity_poly.pdbx_seq_one_letter_code
_entity_poly.pdbx_strand_id
1 'polypeptide(L)'
;MNKDPNKYFDKKETEFRKVIKNTKLTSNLSVFNVKMNLTEKKRLIDILSTFALFMDSLKLTYLLYGGSLLGAYRHAGLIPWDDDIDVWINSSQSEQFKQEFHRLKGYGLHHQPNSQWKMFSIHGTDIKDEPYQWPYIDILLFKENETHIWDSLEQYRDLFVYKKSDVFPLKKCNFEYLQLNVPINTEKIVTTNYDPNLCVSGKFNHKTNQPIRLQRQVVPCKHLSQYYKFGSNC
;
A
#
# COMPACT_ATOMS: atom_id res chain seq x y z
N MET A 1 -13.31 4.27 -16.86
CA MET A 1 -12.36 4.09 -17.99
C MET A 1 -11.14 3.33 -17.47
N ASN A 2 -11.04 2.03 -17.74
CA ASN A 2 -9.83 1.25 -17.45
C ASN A 2 -8.74 1.71 -18.42
N LYS A 3 -7.71 2.37 -17.89
CA LYS A 3 -6.50 2.67 -18.65
C LYS A 3 -5.75 1.36 -18.87
N ASP A 4 -5.30 1.12 -20.10
CA ASP A 4 -4.42 0.00 -20.43
C ASP A 4 -3.18 0.02 -19.50
N PRO A 5 -3.00 -1.01 -18.64
CA PRO A 5 -1.88 -1.09 -17.71
C PRO A 5 -0.52 -0.99 -18.41
N ASN A 6 -0.38 -1.60 -19.59
CA ASN A 6 0.87 -1.60 -20.33
C ASN A 6 1.22 -0.18 -20.78
N LYS A 7 0.25 0.54 -21.34
CA LYS A 7 0.42 1.94 -21.74
C LYS A 7 0.71 2.87 -20.55
N TYR A 8 0.10 2.62 -19.39
CA TYR A 8 0.43 3.35 -18.16
C TYR A 8 1.90 3.13 -17.78
N PHE A 9 2.32 1.87 -17.75
CA PHE A 9 3.66 1.49 -17.36
C PHE A 9 4.72 1.93 -18.35
N ASP A 10 4.46 1.95 -19.66
CA ASP A 10 5.41 2.46 -20.66
C ASP A 10 5.62 3.97 -20.53
N LYS A 11 4.53 4.73 -20.31
CA LYS A 11 4.60 6.16 -20.03
C LYS A 11 5.34 6.42 -18.71
N LYS A 12 5.01 5.64 -17.67
CA LYS A 12 5.66 5.72 -16.36
C LYS A 12 7.10 5.24 -16.39
N GLU A 13 7.47 4.31 -17.23
CA GLU A 13 8.86 3.85 -17.41
C GLU A 13 9.73 5.00 -17.91
N THR A 14 9.20 5.79 -18.85
CA THR A 14 9.88 7.00 -19.34
C THR A 14 10.02 8.06 -18.24
N GLU A 15 8.98 8.29 -17.44
CA GLU A 15 9.04 9.21 -16.27
C GLU A 15 9.97 8.68 -15.17
N PHE A 16 9.89 7.39 -14.86
CA PHE A 16 10.65 6.70 -13.82
C PHE A 16 12.14 6.65 -14.14
N ARG A 17 12.52 6.40 -15.40
CA ARG A 17 13.91 6.50 -15.85
C ARG A 17 14.48 7.91 -15.73
N LYS A 18 13.65 8.95 -15.95
CA LYS A 18 14.04 10.36 -15.70
C LYS A 18 14.21 10.64 -14.21
N VAL A 19 13.29 10.14 -13.38
CA VAL A 19 13.38 10.26 -11.91
C VAL A 19 14.64 9.57 -11.43
N ILE A 20 14.86 8.27 -11.68
CA ILE A 20 16.04 7.53 -11.19
C ILE A 20 17.36 8.18 -11.63
N LYS A 21 17.46 8.66 -12.88
CA LYS A 21 18.68 9.36 -13.35
C LYS A 21 18.94 10.68 -12.61
N ASN A 22 17.90 11.35 -12.11
CA ASN A 22 17.98 12.66 -11.45
C ASN A 22 17.78 12.62 -9.92
N THR A 23 17.45 11.48 -9.32
CA THR A 23 17.16 11.30 -7.87
C THR A 23 18.17 10.42 -7.16
N LYS A 24 19.45 10.42 -7.57
CA LYS A 24 20.47 10.02 -6.60
C LYS A 24 20.57 11.16 -5.59
N LEU A 25 19.68 11.12 -4.59
CA LEU A 25 19.60 12.13 -3.55
C LEU A 25 20.95 12.23 -2.85
N THR A 26 21.27 13.43 -2.38
CA THR A 26 22.48 13.69 -1.59
C THR A 26 22.55 12.73 -0.39
N SER A 27 23.73 12.53 0.19
CA SER A 27 23.93 11.64 1.34
C SER A 27 22.84 11.82 2.41
N ASN A 28 22.46 13.07 2.67
CA ASN A 28 21.54 13.47 3.72
C ASN A 28 20.08 13.12 3.42
N LEU A 29 19.67 12.95 2.16
CA LEU A 29 18.29 12.59 1.76
C LEU A 29 18.19 11.18 1.15
N SER A 30 19.30 10.43 1.14
CA SER A 30 19.39 9.11 0.50
C SER A 30 18.40 8.07 1.05
N VAL A 31 17.89 8.26 2.28
CA VAL A 31 16.82 7.42 2.88
C VAL A 31 15.47 7.54 2.17
N PHE A 32 15.29 8.57 1.34
CA PHE A 32 14.10 8.79 0.51
C PHE A 32 14.29 8.34 -0.93
N ASN A 33 15.41 7.68 -1.25
CA ASN A 33 15.59 7.11 -2.59
C ASN A 33 14.51 6.08 -2.89
N VAL A 34 14.20 5.94 -4.18
CA VAL A 34 13.25 4.92 -4.64
C VAL A 34 13.75 3.54 -4.24
N LYS A 35 12.92 2.77 -3.53
CA LYS A 35 13.29 1.45 -3.00
C LYS A 35 13.11 0.31 -4.01
N MET A 36 12.10 0.42 -4.87
CA MET A 36 11.74 -0.62 -5.82
C MET A 36 12.22 -0.27 -7.22
N ASN A 37 12.75 -1.27 -7.94
CA ASN A 37 12.93 -1.12 -9.38
C ASN A 37 11.56 -1.20 -10.10
N LEU A 38 11.56 -0.87 -11.39
CA LEU A 38 10.33 -0.80 -12.15
C LEU A 38 9.62 -2.15 -12.27
N THR A 39 10.36 -3.25 -12.46
CA THR A 39 9.79 -4.59 -12.57
C THR A 39 9.13 -5.03 -11.27
N GLU A 40 9.75 -4.73 -10.13
CA GLU A 40 9.19 -4.98 -8.81
C GLU A 40 7.92 -4.15 -8.59
N LYS A 41 7.96 -2.86 -8.92
CA LYS A 41 6.79 -1.99 -8.81
C LYS A 41 5.64 -2.46 -9.71
N LYS A 42 5.91 -2.82 -10.98
CA LYS A 42 4.90 -3.37 -11.92
C LYS A 42 4.18 -4.56 -11.28
N ARG A 43 4.96 -5.52 -10.78
CA ARG A 43 4.43 -6.73 -10.13
C ARG A 43 3.63 -6.46 -8.86
N LEU A 44 4.09 -5.54 -8.01
CA LEU A 44 3.36 -5.16 -6.79
C LEU A 44 1.99 -4.56 -7.12
N ILE A 45 1.92 -3.69 -8.14
CA ILE A 45 0.66 -3.10 -8.59
C ILE A 45 -0.23 -4.15 -9.28
N ASP A 46 0.33 -5.13 -9.99
CA ASP A 46 -0.44 -6.25 -10.56
C ASP A 46 -1.07 -7.14 -9.47
N ILE A 47 -0.33 -7.41 -8.38
CA ILE A 47 -0.86 -8.09 -7.19
C ILE A 47 -2.03 -7.31 -6.61
N LEU A 48 -1.86 -6.00 -6.38
CA LEU A 48 -2.93 -5.13 -5.84
C LEU A 48 -4.14 -5.06 -6.77
N SER A 49 -3.93 -4.93 -8.07
CA SER A 49 -5.00 -4.91 -9.07
C SER A 49 -5.79 -6.22 -9.06
N THR A 50 -5.08 -7.34 -8.99
CA THR A 50 -5.70 -8.67 -8.91
C THR A 50 -6.52 -8.82 -7.63
N PHE A 51 -5.94 -8.44 -6.49
CA PHE A 51 -6.63 -8.42 -5.21
C PHE A 51 -7.91 -7.57 -5.27
N ALA A 52 -7.81 -6.32 -5.73
CA ALA A 52 -8.93 -5.39 -5.80
C ALA A 52 -10.08 -5.92 -6.68
N LEU A 53 -9.77 -6.43 -7.88
CA LEU A 53 -10.76 -7.01 -8.78
C LEU A 53 -11.40 -8.26 -8.18
N PHE A 54 -10.62 -9.08 -7.48
CA PHE A 54 -11.11 -10.28 -6.83
C PHE A 54 -12.09 -9.94 -5.69
N MET A 55 -11.73 -8.99 -4.82
CA MET A 55 -12.59 -8.50 -3.75
C MET A 55 -13.89 -7.92 -4.30
N ASP A 56 -13.81 -7.08 -5.34
CA ASP A 56 -14.99 -6.50 -6.02
C ASP A 56 -15.89 -7.61 -6.62
N SER A 57 -15.30 -8.65 -7.22
CA SER A 57 -16.05 -9.77 -7.81
C SER A 57 -16.82 -10.61 -6.77
N LEU A 58 -16.27 -10.71 -5.56
CA LEU A 58 -16.86 -11.44 -4.43
C LEU A 58 -17.75 -10.54 -3.56
N LYS A 59 -17.83 -9.24 -3.86
CA LYS A 59 -18.51 -8.22 -3.05
C LYS A 59 -17.98 -8.17 -1.61
N LEU A 60 -16.68 -8.39 -1.43
CA LEU A 60 -16.01 -8.29 -0.15
C LEU A 60 -15.51 -6.87 0.08
N THR A 61 -15.62 -6.41 1.32
CA THR A 61 -15.22 -5.06 1.69
C THR A 61 -13.71 -5.02 1.89
N TYR A 62 -13.05 -4.17 1.10
CA TYR A 62 -11.67 -3.78 1.33
C TYR A 62 -11.49 -2.27 1.18
N LEU A 63 -10.42 -1.74 1.75
CA LEU A 63 -9.98 -0.36 1.59
C LEU A 63 -8.46 -0.25 1.72
N LEU A 64 -7.87 0.78 1.10
CA LEU A 64 -6.48 1.15 1.40
C LEU A 64 -6.35 1.61 2.85
N TYR A 65 -5.20 1.30 3.43
CA TYR A 65 -4.91 1.53 4.85
C TYR A 65 -3.49 2.09 5.03
N GLY A 66 -3.20 2.66 6.20
CA GLY A 66 -1.85 3.06 6.61
C GLY A 66 -1.09 3.93 5.61
N GLY A 67 0.17 3.54 5.33
CA GLY A 67 1.04 4.24 4.39
C GLY A 67 0.50 4.25 2.96
N SER A 68 -0.23 3.21 2.57
CA SER A 68 -0.87 3.12 1.26
C SER A 68 -2.04 4.10 1.08
N LEU A 69 -2.84 4.32 2.13
CA LEU A 69 -3.88 5.36 2.11
C LEU A 69 -3.25 6.76 2.05
N LEU A 70 -2.18 7.01 2.82
CA LEU A 70 -1.41 8.25 2.71
C LEU A 70 -0.82 8.43 1.31
N GLY A 71 -0.32 7.37 0.68
CA GLY A 71 0.16 7.38 -0.69
C GLY A 71 -0.93 7.75 -1.70
N ALA A 72 -2.11 7.16 -1.56
CA ALA A 72 -3.28 7.51 -2.38
C ALA A 72 -3.60 9.01 -2.25
N TYR A 73 -3.66 9.53 -1.02
CA TYR A 73 -3.98 10.93 -0.73
C TYR A 73 -2.88 11.91 -1.17
N ARG A 74 -1.60 11.57 -0.98
CA ARG A 74 -0.48 12.50 -1.17
C ARG A 74 0.21 12.40 -2.53
N HIS A 75 0.22 11.21 -3.14
CA HIS A 75 0.99 10.92 -4.36
C HIS A 75 0.13 10.37 -5.51
N ALA A 76 -1.16 10.11 -5.27
CA ALA A 76 -2.02 9.36 -6.19
C ALA A 76 -1.42 7.98 -6.54
N GLY A 77 -0.76 7.32 -5.58
CA GLY A 77 -0.03 6.08 -5.80
C GLY A 77 0.88 5.71 -4.65
N LEU A 78 1.84 4.81 -4.90
CA LEU A 78 2.79 4.38 -3.88
C LEU A 78 3.70 5.55 -3.47
N ILE A 79 3.99 5.68 -2.17
CA ILE A 79 5.01 6.62 -1.70
C ILE A 79 6.35 6.21 -2.33
N PRO A 80 7.11 7.12 -2.99
CA PRO A 80 8.26 6.72 -3.81
C PRO A 80 9.35 5.91 -3.09
N TRP A 81 9.48 6.11 -1.77
CA TRP A 81 10.42 5.41 -0.90
C TRP A 81 9.77 4.35 0.02
N ASP A 82 8.52 3.99 -0.24
CA ASP A 82 7.92 2.76 0.31
C ASP A 82 8.19 1.56 -0.60
N ASP A 83 8.05 0.38 -0.01
CA ASP A 83 8.29 -0.91 -0.65
C ASP A 83 7.16 -1.93 -0.39
N ASP A 84 6.05 -1.53 0.19
CA ASP A 84 4.90 -2.38 0.50
C ASP A 84 3.57 -1.67 0.24
N ILE A 85 2.49 -2.45 0.21
CA ILE A 85 1.13 -1.93 0.09
C ILE A 85 0.26 -2.60 1.14
N ASP A 86 -0.45 -1.78 1.92
CA ASP A 86 -1.35 -2.20 2.98
C ASP A 86 -2.81 -2.06 2.54
N VAL A 87 -3.56 -3.13 2.74
CA VAL A 87 -5.01 -3.15 2.58
C VAL A 87 -5.69 -3.70 3.82
N TRP A 88 -6.89 -3.21 4.07
CA TRP A 88 -7.80 -3.72 5.08
C TRP A 88 -8.90 -4.54 4.44
N ILE A 89 -9.26 -5.67 5.06
CA ILE A 89 -10.48 -6.44 4.76
C ILE A 89 -11.33 -6.60 6.01
N ASN A 90 -12.65 -6.72 5.84
CA ASN A 90 -13.54 -6.95 6.98
C ASN A 90 -13.26 -8.34 7.58
N SER A 91 -12.92 -8.40 8.87
CA SER A 91 -12.62 -9.67 9.56
C SER A 91 -13.76 -10.69 9.49
N SER A 92 -15.02 -10.23 9.50
CA SER A 92 -16.21 -11.10 9.34
C SER A 92 -16.27 -11.79 7.96
N GLN A 93 -15.58 -11.25 6.96
CA GLN A 93 -15.54 -11.74 5.58
C GLN A 93 -14.25 -12.51 5.25
N SER A 94 -13.32 -12.57 6.19
CA SER A 94 -11.98 -13.13 5.98
C SER A 94 -11.99 -14.63 5.66
N GLU A 95 -12.95 -15.39 6.22
CA GLU A 95 -13.10 -16.81 5.94
C GLU A 95 -13.53 -17.06 4.49
N GLN A 96 -14.50 -16.29 3.99
CA GLN A 96 -14.92 -16.35 2.58
C GLN A 96 -13.76 -15.99 1.64
N PHE A 97 -12.97 -14.97 1.96
CA PHE A 97 -11.79 -14.62 1.17
C PHE A 97 -10.80 -15.79 1.07
N LYS A 98 -10.47 -16.44 2.19
CA LYS A 98 -9.55 -17.60 2.21
C LYS A 98 -10.11 -18.76 1.40
N GLN A 99 -11.39 -19.08 1.57
CA GLN A 99 -12.04 -20.18 0.86
C GLN A 99 -12.03 -19.94 -0.64
N GLU A 100 -12.28 -18.72 -1.10
CA GLU A 100 -12.29 -18.39 -2.53
C GLU A 100 -10.88 -18.20 -3.13
N PHE A 101 -9.84 -17.97 -2.31
CA PHE A 101 -8.49 -17.61 -2.77
C PHE A 101 -7.90 -18.63 -3.76
N HIS A 102 -8.27 -19.91 -3.68
CA HIS A 102 -7.83 -20.98 -4.60
C HIS A 102 -8.11 -20.68 -6.09
N ARG A 103 -9.02 -19.73 -6.38
CA ARG A 103 -9.34 -19.25 -7.73
C ARG A 103 -8.27 -18.34 -8.32
N LEU A 104 -7.43 -17.71 -7.49
CA LEU A 104 -6.33 -16.84 -7.93
C LEU A 104 -5.09 -17.67 -8.28
N LYS A 105 -5.08 -18.24 -9.49
CA LYS A 105 -3.91 -18.96 -10.02
C LYS A 105 -2.73 -18.00 -10.21
N GLY A 106 -1.53 -18.45 -9.89
CA GLY A 106 -0.31 -17.62 -9.99
C GLY A 106 -0.01 -16.77 -8.75
N TYR A 107 -0.85 -16.86 -7.71
CA TYR A 107 -0.69 -16.12 -6.47
C TYR A 107 -0.66 -17.06 -5.25
N GLY A 108 0.12 -16.69 -4.25
CA GLY A 108 0.15 -17.32 -2.94
C GLY A 108 -0.48 -16.42 -1.88
N LEU A 109 -1.07 -17.04 -0.87
CA LEU A 109 -1.53 -16.39 0.35
C LEU A 109 -0.81 -17.03 1.54
N HIS A 110 -0.02 -16.24 2.25
CA HIS A 110 0.50 -16.62 3.54
C HIS A 110 -0.32 -15.93 4.64
N HIS A 111 -0.89 -16.71 5.55
CA HIS A 111 -1.66 -16.18 6.67
C HIS A 111 -1.38 -16.97 7.94
N GLN A 112 -1.26 -16.28 9.07
CA GLN A 112 -1.16 -16.90 10.39
C GLN A 112 -2.12 -16.20 11.37
N PRO A 113 -2.53 -16.87 12.45
CA PRO A 113 -3.26 -16.21 13.53
C PRO A 113 -2.48 -15.00 14.06
N ASN A 114 -3.18 -13.90 14.32
CA ASN A 114 -2.60 -12.67 14.89
C ASN A 114 -1.42 -12.08 14.08
N SER A 115 -1.40 -12.30 12.76
CA SER A 115 -0.43 -11.70 11.86
C SER A 115 -1.08 -10.95 10.71
N GLN A 116 -0.28 -10.10 10.06
CA GLN A 116 -0.62 -9.53 8.76
C GLN A 116 -0.51 -10.65 7.71
N TRP A 117 -1.51 -10.76 6.85
CA TRP A 117 -1.50 -11.75 5.77
C TRP A 117 -0.74 -11.19 4.58
N LYS A 118 -0.12 -12.07 3.78
CA LYS A 118 0.68 -11.67 2.63
C LYS A 118 0.15 -12.33 1.38
N MET A 119 -0.29 -11.51 0.42
CA MET A 119 -0.59 -11.98 -0.92
C MET A 119 0.56 -11.63 -1.85
N PHE A 120 1.09 -12.63 -2.55
CA PHE A 120 2.28 -12.53 -3.38
C PHE A 120 2.13 -13.28 -4.70
N SER A 121 2.97 -12.95 -5.67
CA SER A 121 3.08 -13.72 -6.93
C SER A 121 3.98 -14.93 -6.72
N ILE A 122 3.58 -16.11 -7.20
CA ILE A 122 4.42 -17.34 -7.14
C ILE A 122 5.65 -17.31 -8.07
N HIS A 123 5.73 -16.30 -8.91
CA HIS A 123 6.89 -16.04 -9.76
C HIS A 123 7.80 -14.96 -9.16
N GLY A 124 7.61 -14.64 -7.87
CA GLY A 124 8.35 -13.62 -7.15
C GLY A 124 9.79 -14.03 -6.87
N THR A 125 10.47 -13.25 -6.03
CA THR A 125 11.79 -13.57 -5.51
C THR A 125 11.66 -14.11 -4.10
N ASP A 126 12.34 -15.22 -3.81
CA ASP A 126 12.33 -15.78 -2.46
C ASP A 126 12.92 -14.78 -1.46
N ILE A 127 12.28 -14.70 -0.30
CA ILE A 127 12.78 -13.96 0.84
C ILE A 127 13.35 -14.99 1.79
N LYS A 128 14.58 -14.75 2.26
CA LYS A 128 15.28 -15.69 3.11
C LYS A 128 14.46 -15.97 4.39
N ASP A 129 14.31 -17.25 4.70
CA ASP A 129 13.63 -17.75 5.90
C ASP A 129 12.10 -17.46 5.95
N GLU A 130 11.50 -17.00 4.85
CA GLU A 130 10.07 -16.67 4.77
C GLU A 130 9.30 -17.61 3.82
N PRO A 131 8.04 -17.96 4.14
CA PRO A 131 7.21 -18.84 3.31
C PRO A 131 6.49 -18.11 2.17
N TYR A 132 6.88 -16.87 1.87
CA TYR A 132 6.28 -16.01 0.84
C TYR A 132 7.36 -15.29 0.03
N GLN A 133 6.97 -14.75 -1.12
CA GLN A 133 7.90 -14.15 -2.08
C GLN A 133 7.71 -12.64 -2.20
N TRP A 134 8.80 -11.96 -2.53
CA TRP A 134 8.84 -10.55 -2.86
C TRP A 134 8.44 -10.29 -4.33
N PRO A 135 7.69 -9.22 -4.65
CA PRO A 135 6.95 -8.34 -3.74
C PRO A 135 5.60 -8.93 -3.33
N TYR A 136 5.03 -8.39 -2.27
CA TYR A 136 3.73 -8.77 -1.70
C TYR A 136 2.94 -7.55 -1.26
N ILE A 137 1.62 -7.72 -1.11
CA ILE A 137 0.78 -6.77 -0.36
C ILE A 137 0.52 -7.35 1.03
N ASP A 138 0.44 -6.47 2.03
CA ASP A 138 0.00 -6.80 3.37
C ASP A 138 -1.52 -6.62 3.48
N ILE A 139 -2.20 -7.69 3.88
CA ILE A 139 -3.64 -7.73 4.11
C ILE A 139 -3.85 -7.83 5.62
N LEU A 140 -4.36 -6.75 6.21
CA LEU A 140 -4.76 -6.72 7.61
C LEU A 140 -6.28 -6.81 7.71
N LEU A 141 -6.78 -7.29 8.85
CA LEU A 141 -8.22 -7.39 9.10
C LEU A 141 -8.66 -6.24 9.99
N PHE A 142 -9.80 -5.62 9.68
CA PHE A 142 -10.47 -4.73 10.62
C PHE A 142 -11.67 -5.41 11.26
N LYS A 143 -11.92 -5.07 12.53
CA LYS A 143 -13.14 -5.38 13.27
C LYS A 143 -14.01 -4.13 13.32
N GLU A 144 -15.29 -4.32 13.59
CA GLU A 144 -16.22 -3.20 13.67
C GLU A 144 -17.31 -3.46 14.71
N ASN A 145 -17.90 -2.38 15.19
CA ASN A 145 -19.18 -2.39 15.90
C ASN A 145 -20.15 -1.46 15.16
N GLU A 146 -21.19 -0.99 15.85
CA GLU A 146 -22.18 -0.09 15.28
C GLU A 146 -21.60 1.27 14.85
N THR A 147 -20.57 1.76 15.55
CA THR A 147 -20.10 3.14 15.43
C THR A 147 -18.68 3.27 14.92
N HIS A 148 -17.83 2.26 15.09
CA HIS A 148 -16.40 2.33 14.80
C HIS A 148 -15.87 1.08 14.07
N ILE A 149 -14.75 1.26 13.38
CA ILE A 149 -13.87 0.18 12.92
C ILE A 149 -12.49 0.32 13.55
N TRP A 150 -11.78 -0.79 13.72
CA TRP A 150 -10.41 -0.80 14.24
C TRP A 150 -9.58 -1.98 13.73
N ASP A 151 -8.25 -1.86 13.79
CA ASP A 151 -7.34 -2.95 13.43
C ASP A 151 -7.57 -4.17 14.34
N SER A 152 -7.64 -5.36 13.75
CA SER A 152 -7.81 -6.60 14.50
C SER A 152 -6.58 -7.03 15.30
N LEU A 153 -5.39 -6.56 14.91
CA LEU A 153 -4.14 -6.81 15.61
C LEU A 153 -4.02 -5.87 16.82
N GLU A 154 -3.80 -6.46 17.99
CA GLU A 154 -3.79 -5.73 19.26
C GLU A 154 -2.75 -4.60 19.28
N GLN A 155 -1.57 -4.82 18.69
CA GLN A 155 -0.52 -3.80 18.63
C GLN A 155 -0.87 -2.55 17.79
N TYR A 156 -1.90 -2.63 16.95
CA TYR A 156 -2.34 -1.54 16.08
C TYR A 156 -3.72 -0.99 16.44
N ARG A 157 -4.45 -1.70 17.32
CA ARG A 157 -5.83 -1.38 17.68
C ARG A 157 -5.98 0.09 18.08
N ASP A 158 -5.20 0.56 19.04
CA ASP A 158 -5.36 1.91 19.60
C ASP A 158 -4.87 3.01 18.66
N LEU A 159 -4.02 2.66 17.70
CA LEU A 159 -3.52 3.60 16.70
C LEU A 159 -4.56 3.80 15.60
N PHE A 160 -5.30 2.77 15.24
CA PHE A 160 -6.14 2.77 14.05
C PHE A 160 -7.59 2.44 14.39
N VAL A 161 -8.25 3.38 15.07
CA VAL A 161 -9.71 3.36 15.37
C VAL A 161 -10.39 4.53 14.69
N TYR A 162 -11.45 4.26 13.93
CA TYR A 162 -12.17 5.29 13.16
C TYR A 162 -13.67 5.16 13.30
N LYS A 163 -14.39 6.29 13.26
CA LYS A 163 -15.85 6.28 13.16
C LYS A 163 -16.28 5.71 11.82
N LYS A 164 -17.28 4.84 11.82
CA LYS A 164 -17.84 4.25 10.59
C LYS A 164 -18.39 5.31 9.65
N SER A 165 -18.95 6.40 10.16
CA SER A 165 -19.41 7.54 9.35
C SER A 165 -18.29 8.31 8.64
N ASP A 166 -17.04 8.19 9.10
CA ASP A 166 -15.88 8.78 8.44
C ASP A 166 -15.25 7.83 7.41
N VAL A 167 -15.59 6.54 7.49
CA VAL A 167 -15.08 5.50 6.59
C VAL A 167 -16.06 5.18 5.48
N PHE A 168 -17.31 4.91 5.83
CA PHE A 168 -18.35 4.45 4.92
C PHE A 168 -19.36 5.57 4.57
N PRO A 169 -19.94 5.55 3.35
CA PRO A 169 -19.67 4.61 2.27
C PRO A 169 -18.27 4.81 1.68
N LEU A 170 -17.62 3.76 1.18
CA LEU A 170 -16.30 3.92 0.57
C LEU A 170 -16.42 4.73 -0.72
N LYS A 171 -15.42 5.56 -1.01
CA LYS A 171 -15.25 6.23 -2.31
C LYS A 171 -14.08 5.61 -3.08
N LYS A 172 -14.01 5.88 -4.39
CA LYS A 172 -12.87 5.48 -5.21
C LYS A 172 -11.85 6.62 -5.26
N CYS A 173 -10.57 6.30 -5.15
CA CYS A 173 -9.47 7.23 -5.40
C CYS A 173 -8.40 6.61 -6.30
N ASN A 174 -7.66 7.48 -6.99
CA ASN A 174 -6.50 7.11 -7.80
C ASN A 174 -5.39 6.52 -6.92
N PHE A 175 -4.94 5.31 -7.28
CA PHE A 175 -3.68 4.76 -6.83
C PHE A 175 -2.95 4.20 -8.04
N GLU A 176 -1.91 4.89 -8.50
CA GLU A 176 -1.29 4.68 -9.80
C GLU A 176 -2.33 4.81 -10.93
N TYR A 177 -2.62 3.74 -11.67
CA TYR A 177 -3.69 3.70 -12.67
C TYR A 177 -5.01 3.10 -12.16
N LEU A 178 -5.01 2.58 -10.92
CA LEU A 178 -6.14 1.89 -10.33
C LEU A 178 -7.14 2.89 -9.70
N GLN A 179 -8.39 2.45 -9.58
CA GLN A 179 -9.43 3.09 -8.78
C GLN A 179 -9.72 2.21 -7.57
N LEU A 180 -9.17 2.57 -6.41
CA LEU A 180 -9.23 1.74 -5.21
C LEU A 180 -10.16 2.35 -4.17
N ASN A 181 -10.72 1.48 -3.32
CA ASN A 181 -11.60 1.89 -2.24
C ASN A 181 -10.80 2.61 -1.14
N VAL A 182 -11.28 3.79 -0.75
CA VAL A 182 -10.76 4.58 0.37
C VAL A 182 -11.93 5.09 1.22
N PRO A 183 -11.68 5.49 2.48
CA PRO A 183 -12.68 6.15 3.34
C PRO A 183 -13.33 7.39 2.69
N ILE A 184 -14.62 7.64 2.94
CA ILE A 184 -15.29 8.85 2.43
C ILE A 184 -14.58 10.12 2.87
N ASN A 185 -14.20 10.20 4.16
CA ASN A 185 -13.47 11.32 4.74
C ASN A 185 -11.96 11.00 4.76
N THR A 186 -11.40 10.67 3.60
CA THR A 186 -9.99 10.23 3.45
C THR A 186 -9.00 11.15 4.17
N GLU A 187 -9.11 12.47 4.00
CA GLU A 187 -8.22 13.45 4.64
C GLU A 187 -8.26 13.34 6.17
N LYS A 188 -9.46 13.21 6.75
CA LYS A 188 -9.65 13.06 8.19
C LYS A 188 -9.01 11.78 8.73
N ILE A 189 -9.16 10.68 8.00
CA ILE A 189 -8.54 9.40 8.36
C ILE A 189 -7.02 9.51 8.28
N VAL A 190 -6.48 10.05 7.19
CA VAL A 190 -5.02 10.23 7.03
C VAL A 190 -4.45 11.13 8.12
N THR A 191 -5.11 12.25 8.42
CA THR A 191 -4.64 13.24 9.40
C THR A 191 -4.74 12.75 10.85
N THR A 192 -5.44 11.65 11.11
CA THR A 192 -5.49 11.02 12.45
C THR A 192 -4.15 10.37 12.81
N ASN A 193 -3.42 9.84 11.83
CA ASN A 193 -2.19 9.07 12.05
C ASN A 193 -0.94 9.68 11.42
N TYR A 194 -1.10 10.61 10.49
CA TYR A 194 -0.02 11.18 9.71
C TYR A 194 -0.18 12.69 9.59
N ASP A 195 0.93 13.42 9.63
CA ASP A 195 0.97 14.77 9.06
C ASP A 195 1.23 14.64 7.55
N PRO A 196 0.26 14.95 6.67
CA PRO A 196 0.45 14.81 5.22
C PRO A 196 1.54 15.73 4.66
N ASN A 197 1.92 16.78 5.38
CA ASN A 197 2.99 17.71 5.00
C ASN A 197 4.38 17.25 5.43
N LEU A 198 4.49 16.19 6.23
CA LEU A 198 5.75 15.59 6.65
C LEU A 198 6.05 14.30 5.89
N CYS A 199 7.24 14.27 5.31
CA CYS A 199 7.76 13.13 4.59
C CYS A 199 8.69 12.37 5.52
N VAL A 200 8.33 11.11 5.76
CA VAL A 200 8.98 10.27 6.76
C VAL A 200 9.57 9.05 6.08
N SER A 201 10.84 8.76 6.36
CA SER A 201 11.50 7.59 5.80
C SER A 201 11.01 6.31 6.47
N GLY A 202 11.06 5.20 5.72
CA GLY A 202 10.74 3.88 6.25
C GLY A 202 11.72 3.41 7.33
N LYS A 203 11.27 2.44 8.14
CA LYS A 203 12.08 1.77 9.19
C LYS A 203 12.41 0.32 8.86
N PHE A 204 11.84 -0.21 7.77
CA PHE A 204 11.92 -1.61 7.41
C PHE A 204 12.11 -1.76 5.89
N ASN A 205 12.80 -2.81 5.49
CA ASN A 205 13.00 -3.22 4.10
C ASN A 205 12.31 -4.57 3.91
N HIS A 206 11.18 -4.55 3.20
CA HIS A 206 10.30 -5.70 2.99
C HIS A 206 10.88 -6.73 2.03
N LYS A 207 11.75 -6.30 1.11
CA LYS A 207 12.47 -7.17 0.17
C LYS A 207 13.46 -8.09 0.87
N THR A 208 14.13 -7.60 1.91
CA THR A 208 15.11 -8.40 2.68
C THR A 208 14.56 -8.91 4.01
N ASN A 209 13.36 -8.47 4.39
CA ASN A 209 12.76 -8.66 5.72
C ASN A 209 13.70 -8.22 6.86
N GLN A 210 14.26 -7.01 6.75
CA GLN A 210 15.22 -6.48 7.74
C GLN A 210 14.92 -5.02 8.10
N PRO A 211 15.21 -4.60 9.35
CA PRO A 211 15.19 -3.18 9.72
C PRO A 211 16.16 -2.35 8.88
N ILE A 212 15.76 -1.14 8.52
CA ILE A 212 16.66 -0.17 7.89
C ILE A 212 17.59 0.37 8.98
N ARG A 213 18.91 0.16 8.81
CA ARG A 213 19.94 0.59 9.79
C ARG A 213 20.14 2.10 9.84
N LEU A 214 19.75 2.82 8.79
CA LEU A 214 19.87 4.28 8.76
C LEU A 214 18.83 4.91 9.69
N GLN A 215 19.22 6.01 10.34
CA GLN A 215 18.32 6.75 11.21
C GLN A 215 17.10 7.24 10.43
N ARG A 216 15.90 7.01 11.00
CA ARG A 216 14.65 7.51 10.43
C ARG A 216 14.70 9.03 10.31
N GLN A 217 14.37 9.54 9.14
CA GLN A 217 14.32 10.97 8.88
C GLN A 217 12.89 11.45 8.71
N VAL A 218 12.65 12.66 9.20
CA VAL A 218 11.41 13.41 9.01
C VAL A 218 11.78 14.75 8.42
N VAL A 219 11.25 15.06 7.24
CA VAL A 219 11.48 16.34 6.56
C VAL A 219 10.16 16.93 6.07
N PRO A 220 10.02 18.26 5.98
CA PRO A 220 8.92 18.86 5.25
C PRO A 220 8.86 18.33 3.82
N CYS A 221 7.69 17.88 3.35
CA CYS A 221 7.54 17.30 2.02
C CYS A 221 7.90 18.27 0.89
N LYS A 222 7.83 19.59 1.13
CA LYS A 222 8.33 20.62 0.20
C LYS A 222 9.82 20.48 -0.14
N HIS A 223 10.62 19.81 0.70
CA HIS A 223 12.03 19.54 0.37
C HIS A 223 12.18 18.43 -0.68
N LEU A 224 11.14 17.60 -0.84
CA LEU A 224 11.10 16.46 -1.75
C LEU A 224 10.27 16.74 -3.01
N SER A 225 9.58 17.88 -3.10
CA SER A 225 8.67 18.20 -4.21
C SER A 225 9.36 18.45 -5.56
N GLN A 226 10.66 18.76 -5.55
CA GLN A 226 11.46 18.84 -6.78
C GLN A 226 11.81 17.45 -7.36
N TYR A 227 11.72 16.41 -6.54
CA TYR A 227 12.13 15.04 -6.89
C TYR A 227 10.93 14.13 -7.16
N TYR A 228 9.84 14.35 -6.44
CA TYR A 228 8.66 13.51 -6.48
C TYR A 228 7.40 14.32 -6.73
N LYS A 229 6.44 13.68 -7.37
CA LYS A 229 5.12 14.26 -7.56
C LYS A 229 4.32 14.19 -6.26
N PHE A 230 3.75 15.32 -5.87
CA PHE A 230 2.77 15.44 -4.81
C PHE A 230 1.44 15.90 -5.38
N GLY A 231 0.36 15.63 -4.65
CA GLY A 231 -1.01 15.92 -5.03
C GLY A 231 -1.75 14.68 -5.53
N SER A 232 -2.97 14.51 -5.05
CA SER A 232 -3.91 13.52 -5.55
C SER A 232 -5.30 14.13 -5.72
N ASN A 233 -6.17 13.38 -6.42
CA ASN A 233 -7.59 13.71 -6.54
C ASN A 233 -8.43 12.71 -5.70
N CYS A 234 -7.96 12.39 -4.49
CA CYS A 234 -8.79 11.91 -3.39
C CYS A 234 -9.54 13.11 -2.78
#